data_AF-A0A349DTW5-F1
#
_entry.id   AF-A0A349DTW5-F1
#
_cell.length_a   1.000
_cell.length_b   1.000
_cell.length_c   1.000
_cell.angle_alpha   90.00
_cell.angle_beta   90.00
_cell.angle_gamma   90.00
#
_symmetry.space_group_name_H-M   'P 1'
#
loop_
_entity.id
_entity.type
_entity.pdbx_description
1 polymer ?
#
loop_
_entity_poly.entity_id
_entity_poly.type
_entity_poly.pdbx_seq_one_letter_code
_entity_poly.pdbx_strand_id
1 'polypeptide(L)'
;DRLMEYVHMKDMRAAGLEPVNTISRYKWQDGLGYYESTRDAATHFFFGALPKGVYVFEYGLRVTHAGDFSNGITTIQCMYAPEFASHSEGVRVKFAEK
;
A
#
# COMPACT_ATOMS: atom_id res chain seq x y z
N ASP A 1 -4.83 -12.88 21.81
CA ASP A 1 -4.37 -12.19 20.59
C ASP A 1 -5.33 -11.05 20.32
N ARG A 2 -4.84 -9.82 20.11
CA ARG A 2 -5.69 -8.62 20.07
C ARG A 2 -6.07 -8.33 18.61
N LEU A 3 -7.35 -8.03 18.36
CA LEU A 3 -7.77 -7.50 17.06
C LEU A 3 -7.09 -6.15 16.85
N MET A 4 -6.42 -5.94 15.72
CA MET A 4 -5.88 -4.62 15.40
C MET A 4 -7.00 -3.78 14.80
N GLU A 5 -7.28 -2.63 15.40
CA GLU A 5 -8.33 -1.72 14.97
C GLU A 5 -7.72 -0.44 14.42
N TYR A 6 -8.38 0.15 13.42
CA TYR A 6 -7.96 1.41 12.79
C TYR A 6 -6.50 1.38 12.30
N VAL A 7 -6.19 0.36 11.51
CA VAL A 7 -4.86 0.18 10.92
C VAL A 7 -4.79 0.94 9.60
N HIS A 8 -3.68 1.63 9.38
CA HIS A 8 -3.35 2.31 8.14
C HIS A 8 -2.14 1.65 7.51
N MET A 9 -2.28 1.19 6.27
CA MET A 9 -1.15 0.80 5.44
C MET A 9 -0.95 1.86 4.35
N LYS A 10 0.27 2.36 4.23
CA LYS A 10 0.71 3.32 3.22
C LYS A 10 1.78 2.65 2.39
N ASP A 11 1.51 2.48 1.10
CA ASP A 11 2.46 1.93 0.16
C ASP A 11 3.01 3.02 -0.75
N MET A 12 4.30 3.35 -0.62
CA MET A 12 4.95 4.39 -1.41
C MET A 12 5.48 3.84 -2.73
N ARG A 13 5.22 4.55 -3.82
CA ARG A 13 5.63 4.13 -5.16
C ARG A 13 6.94 4.78 -5.60
N ALA A 14 7.65 4.12 -6.50
CA ALA A 14 8.69 4.75 -7.32
C ALA A 14 8.10 5.81 -8.28
N ALA A 15 8.84 6.90 -8.50
CA ALA A 15 8.42 8.03 -9.35
C ALA A 15 8.15 7.64 -10.82
N GLY A 16 8.79 6.58 -11.34
CA GLY A 16 8.59 6.10 -12.71
C GLY A 16 7.33 5.25 -12.93
N LEU A 17 6.53 5.04 -11.88
CA LEU A 17 5.29 4.26 -11.95
C LEU A 17 4.09 5.21 -11.84
N GLU A 18 2.96 4.89 -12.49
CA GLU A 18 1.64 5.49 -12.24
C GLU A 18 0.56 4.44 -11.92
N PRO A 19 -0.46 4.76 -11.09
CA PRO A 19 -1.50 3.80 -10.75
C PRO A 19 -2.51 3.69 -11.89
N VAL A 20 -2.95 2.47 -12.20
CA VAL A 20 -3.97 2.26 -13.24
C VAL A 20 -5.34 2.76 -12.78
N ASN A 21 -5.62 2.70 -11.47
CA ASN A 21 -6.86 3.19 -10.89
C ASN A 21 -6.59 4.26 -9.82
N THR A 22 -7.25 5.41 -9.96
CA THR A 22 -7.17 6.56 -9.04
C THR A 22 -8.43 6.74 -8.20
N ILE A 23 -9.48 5.94 -8.43
CA ILE A 23 -10.75 6.06 -7.72
C ILE A 23 -10.62 5.41 -6.35
N SER A 24 -10.70 6.24 -5.31
CA SER A 24 -10.82 5.78 -3.94
C SER A 24 -12.15 5.07 -3.72
N ARG A 25 -12.11 3.87 -3.14
CA ARG A 25 -13.33 3.08 -2.90
C ARG A 25 -13.18 2.12 -1.75
N TYR A 26 -14.31 1.71 -1.20
CA TYR A 26 -14.36 0.58 -0.30
C TYR A 26 -14.27 -0.72 -1.10
N LYS A 27 -13.45 -1.66 -0.62
CA LYS A 27 -13.26 -3.00 -1.19
C LYS A 27 -13.50 -4.05 -0.12
N TRP A 28 -13.97 -5.21 -0.55
CA TRP A 28 -14.14 -6.39 0.29
C TRP A 28 -13.45 -7.56 -0.38
N GLN A 29 -12.47 -8.16 0.30
CA GLN A 29 -11.69 -9.28 -0.21
C GLN A 29 -11.29 -10.19 0.96
N ASP A 30 -11.37 -11.51 0.78
CA ASP A 30 -10.88 -12.51 1.74
C ASP A 30 -11.39 -12.30 3.19
N GLY A 31 -12.65 -11.86 3.32
CA GLY A 31 -13.30 -11.58 4.61
C GLY A 31 -12.86 -10.29 5.30
N LEU A 32 -12.08 -9.44 4.61
CA LEU A 32 -11.59 -8.15 5.08
C LEU A 32 -12.17 -7.01 4.25
N GLY A 33 -12.83 -6.08 4.93
CA GLY A 33 -13.29 -4.83 4.35
C GLY A 33 -12.30 -3.69 4.60
N TYR A 34 -11.91 -2.98 3.54
CA TYR A 34 -10.94 -1.89 3.62
C TYR A 34 -11.27 -0.76 2.65
N TYR A 35 -10.82 0.44 3.00
CA TYR A 35 -10.93 1.60 2.12
C TYR A 35 -9.59 1.86 1.43
N GLU A 36 -9.58 1.82 0.10
CA GLU A 36 -8.41 2.10 -0.72
C GLU A 36 -8.47 3.54 -1.22
N SER A 37 -7.39 4.27 -1.06
CA SER A 37 -7.24 5.65 -1.50
C SER A 37 -5.90 5.83 -2.20
N THR A 38 -5.95 5.86 -3.52
CA THR A 38 -4.77 6.07 -4.36
C THR A 38 -4.47 7.56 -4.46
N ARG A 39 -3.27 7.95 -4.04
CA ARG A 39 -2.72 9.30 -4.22
C ARG A 39 -1.50 9.23 -5.15
N ASP A 40 -0.98 10.40 -5.46
CA ASP A 40 0.13 10.55 -6.42
C ASP A 40 1.37 9.75 -5.98
N ALA A 41 1.86 9.99 -4.76
CA ALA A 41 3.08 9.35 -4.25
C ALA A 41 2.85 7.98 -3.58
N ALA A 42 1.61 7.64 -3.22
CA ALA A 42 1.33 6.44 -2.43
C ALA A 42 -0.11 5.94 -2.59
N THR A 43 -0.29 4.63 -2.42
CA THR A 43 -1.60 4.01 -2.23
C THR A 43 -1.82 3.80 -0.73
N HIS A 44 -2.97 4.26 -0.23
CA HIS A 44 -3.33 4.12 1.17
C HIS A 44 -4.46 3.11 1.34
N PHE A 45 -4.33 2.25 2.34
CA PHE A 45 -5.33 1.27 2.73
C PHE A 45 -5.70 1.50 4.19
N PHE A 46 -6.99 1.69 4.46
CA PHE A 46 -7.50 1.92 5.80
C PHE A 46 -8.38 0.73 6.21
N PHE A 47 -8.03 0.12 7.33
CA PHE A 47 -8.70 -1.04 7.89
C PHE A 47 -9.42 -0.64 9.18
N GLY A 48 -10.73 -0.87 9.25
CA GLY A 48 -11.48 -0.67 10.50
C GLY A 48 -11.09 -1.71 11.55
N ALA A 49 -11.01 -2.96 11.12
CA ALA A 49 -10.51 -4.08 11.91
C ALA A 49 -9.67 -4.99 10.99
N LEU A 50 -8.49 -5.37 11.45
CA LEU A 50 -7.59 -6.29 10.79
C LEU A 50 -7.44 -7.55 11.65
N PRO A 51 -8.22 -8.62 11.37
CA PRO A 51 -8.08 -9.89 12.05
C PRO A 51 -6.70 -10.50 11.83
N LYS A 52 -6.32 -11.43 12.70
CA LYS A 52 -5.10 -12.21 12.47
C LYS A 52 -5.24 -13.03 11.20
N GLY A 53 -4.23 -12.96 10.33
CA GLY A 53 -4.18 -13.75 9.11
C GLY A 53 -3.07 -13.27 8.18
N VAL A 54 -3.03 -13.84 6.99
CA VAL A 54 -2.19 -13.37 5.88
C VAL A 54 -3.14 -12.83 4.82
N TYR A 55 -2.92 -11.58 4.42
CA TYR A 55 -3.71 -10.91 3.40
C TYR A 55 -2.77 -10.46 2.27
N VAL A 56 -3.23 -10.62 1.03
CA VAL A 56 -2.48 -10.22 -0.17
C VAL A 56 -3.26 -9.10 -0.86
N PHE A 57 -2.64 -7.92 -0.97
CA PHE A 57 -3.24 -6.77 -1.64
C PHE A 57 -2.49 -6.49 -2.93
N GLU A 58 -3.21 -6.45 -4.03
CA GLU A 58 -2.65 -6.19 -5.36
C GLU A 58 -3.35 -4.99 -5.99
N TYR A 59 -2.57 -4.15 -6.66
CA TYR A 59 -3.07 -3.04 -7.44
C TYR A 59 -2.19 -2.83 -8.67
N GLY A 60 -2.83 -2.50 -9.80
CA GLY A 60 -2.14 -2.35 -11.08
C GLY A 60 -1.34 -1.05 -11.15
N LEU A 61 -0.09 -1.16 -11.60
CA LEU A 61 0.78 -0.03 -11.89
C LEU A 61 1.26 -0.08 -13.35
N ARG A 62 1.37 1.09 -13.98
CA ARG A 62 1.98 1.27 -15.30
C ARG A 62 3.32 1.97 -15.16
N VAL A 63 4.30 1.59 -15.97
CA VAL A 63 5.57 2.31 -16.08
C VAL A 63 5.36 3.51 -17.01
N THR A 64 5.76 4.70 -16.59
CA THR A 64 5.70 5.92 -17.41
C THR A 64 7.07 6.42 -17.83
N HIS A 65 8.11 6.16 -17.03
CA HIS A 65 9.47 6.59 -17.31
C HIS A 65 10.43 5.40 -17.18
N ALA A 66 11.29 5.22 -18.18
CA ALA A 66 12.42 4.31 -18.07
C ALA A 66 13.52 4.93 -17.20
N GLY A 67 14.26 4.08 -16.48
CA GLY A 67 15.30 4.53 -15.56
C GLY A 67 15.44 3.63 -14.34
N ASP A 68 16.33 4.04 -13.43
CA ASP A 68 16.57 3.39 -12.15
C ASP A 68 15.99 4.26 -11.03
N PHE A 69 14.94 3.78 -10.38
CA PHE A 69 14.22 4.49 -9.33
C PHE A 69 14.25 3.73 -8.01
N SER A 70 14.31 4.46 -6.91
CA SER A 70 14.05 3.89 -5.59
C SER A 70 12.54 3.71 -5.42
N ASN A 71 12.11 2.47 -5.21
CA ASN A 71 10.78 2.20 -4.71
C ASN A 71 10.72 2.60 -3.23
N GLY A 72 9.62 3.23 -2.85
CA GLY A 72 9.41 3.60 -1.46
C GLY A 72 9.21 2.37 -0.57
N ILE A 73 9.09 2.61 0.73
CA ILE A 73 8.72 1.59 1.70
C ILE A 73 7.20 1.53 1.86
N THR A 74 6.71 0.33 2.13
CA THR A 74 5.34 0.13 2.63
C THR A 74 5.37 0.20 4.15
N THR A 75 4.55 1.04 4.75
CA THR A 75 4.43 1.17 6.21
C THR A 75 3.04 0.77 6.65
N ILE A 76 2.92 -0.05 7.68
CA ILE A 76 1.65 -0.39 8.33
C ILE A 76 1.68 0.05 9.79
N GLN A 77 0.66 0.76 10.23
CA GLN A 77 0.62 1.35 11.58
C GLN A 77 -0.81 1.47 12.11
N CYS A 78 -0.98 1.24 13.41
CA CYS A 78 -2.22 1.55 14.12
C CYS A 78 -2.36 3.05 14.38
N MET A 79 -3.50 3.64 14.03
CA MET A 79 -3.74 5.08 14.19
C MET A 79 -3.81 5.53 15.65
N TYR A 80 -4.28 4.66 16.54
CA TYR A 80 -4.48 4.97 17.97
C TYR A 80 -3.42 4.34 18.89
N ALA A 81 -2.52 3.54 18.34
CA ALA A 81 -1.48 2.85 19.08
C ALA A 81 -0.20 2.81 18.22
N PRO A 82 0.47 3.97 18.04
CA PRO A 82 1.55 4.14 17.06
C PRO A 82 2.77 3.25 17.32
N GLU A 83 2.92 2.71 18.53
CA GLU A 83 3.91 1.70 18.89
C GLU A 83 3.72 0.39 18.11
N PHE A 84 2.52 0.12 17.60
CA PHE A 84 2.25 -0.96 16.68
C PHE A 84 2.41 -0.45 15.25
N ALA A 85 3.67 -0.47 14.79
CA ALA A 85 4.04 -0.12 13.43
C ALA A 85 5.06 -1.12 12.88
N SER A 86 5.04 -1.30 11.57
CA SER A 86 6.05 -2.05 10.84
C SER A 86 6.23 -1.44 9.46
N HIS A 87 7.35 -1.74 8.81
CA HIS A 87 7.61 -1.30 7.46
C HIS A 87 8.38 -2.34 6.66
N SER A 88 8.24 -2.30 5.33
CA SER A 88 9.05 -3.07 4.41
C SER A 88 10.44 -2.45 4.25
N GLU A 89 11.33 -3.21 3.63
CA GLU A 89 12.57 -2.67 3.09
C GLU A 89 12.28 -1.83 1.83
N GLY A 90 13.17 -0.87 1.54
CA GLY A 90 13.15 -0.12 0.29
C GLY A 90 13.88 -0.89 -0.80
N VAL A 91 13.29 -0.96 -1.99
CA VAL A 91 13.85 -1.73 -3.11
C VAL A 91 14.13 -0.79 -4.28
N ARG A 92 15.20 -1.02 -5.05
CA ARG A 92 15.41 -0.31 -6.33
C ARG A 92 14.77 -1.06 -7.48
N VAL A 93 14.08 -0.33 -8.34
CA VAL A 93 13.43 -0.86 -9.54
C VAL A 93 14.04 -0.21 -10.78
N LYS A 94 14.40 -1.04 -11.76
CA LYS A 94 14.97 -0.60 -13.04
C LYS A 94 13.97 -0.91 -14.15
N PHE A 95 13.57 0.12 -14.88
CA PHE A 95 12.71 0.00 -16.05
C PHE A 95 13.53 0.30 -17.31
N ALA A 96 13.53 -0.64 -18.24
CA ALA A 96 14.10 -0.43 -19.57
C ALA A 96 13.03 0.11 -20.51
N GLU A 97 13.44 0.96 -21.47
CA GLU A 97 12.59 1.23 -22.63
C GLU A 97 12.41 -0.07 -23.43
N LYS A 98 11.25 -0.20 -24.06
CA LYS A 98 10.93 -1.33 -24.94
C LYS A 98 11.63 -1.20 -26.28
#